data_AF-A0A7L2ASX2-F1
#
_entry.id   AF-A0A7L2ASX2-F1
#
_cell.length_a   1.000
_cell.length_b   1.000
_cell.length_c   1.000
_cell.angle_alpha   90.00
_cell.angle_beta   90.00
_cell.angle_gamma   90.00
#
_symmetry.space_group_name_H-M   'P 1'
#
loop_
_entity.id
_entity.type
_entity.pdbx_description
1 polymer ?
#
loop_
_entity_poly.entity_id
_entity_poly.type
_entity_poly.pdbx_seq_one_letter_code
_entity_poly.pdbx_strand_id
1 'polypeptide(L)'
;MAARLVRRRCWRHLGAFLSTPTTIPASLLVPAGKVAMVRAPPQAPLASFHSSSPSSWADVFSTKELLEDNRNPENKVIMELIETATSPQELLQVTEFHALSSNQASLVISQISRLAMEKHLETENIVQDERFQQLLSITDSQISQVWNNTLVNLLKSLYCLGIDTTRKDMQSVEQEVLWRLRRLTFRQLASLAEFLAVRQRKDNKLLKEVIRKLELRWTELEGTRTVVALMSKVGHISPTLMDRLEDKALELAEHFNPDEIRRVTLALAYQNRRCVSLLRALSYHLLQRPTELGLSILMDLIFAYGKLNFHQPQVFQRIAADLHSHVGTMTPVEVTRCIRSFALLKWLNLPLFEAIAQFAMDNTKELSVTQLCSIILSFARLNFQPSGSEDFYSM
;
A
#
# COMPACT_ATOMS: atom_id res chain seq x y z
N MET A 1 51.71 -25.09 5.44
CA MET A 1 52.95 -24.69 6.15
C MET A 1 53.12 -23.19 6.02
N ALA A 2 53.51 -22.53 7.11
CA ALA A 2 53.92 -21.12 7.22
C ALA A 2 52.82 -20.04 7.13
N ALA A 3 51.93 -20.04 8.13
CA ALA A 3 51.53 -18.79 8.77
C ALA A 3 52.67 -18.32 9.68
N ARG A 4 53.24 -17.13 9.45
CA ARG A 4 54.01 -16.27 10.38
C ARG A 4 54.72 -15.17 9.56
N LEU A 5 54.83 -13.96 10.14
CA LEU A 5 55.35 -12.71 9.56
C LEU A 5 54.23 -11.97 8.79
N VAL A 6 53.43 -11.10 9.39
CA VAL A 6 53.83 -9.78 9.89
C VAL A 6 52.97 -9.41 11.11
N ARG A 7 53.57 -9.54 12.31
CA ARG A 7 53.03 -9.02 13.57
C ARG A 7 54.21 -8.46 14.35
N ARG A 8 54.51 -7.17 14.22
CA ARG A 8 55.32 -6.40 15.18
C ARG A 8 55.40 -4.92 14.79
N ARG A 9 55.26 -4.07 15.81
CA ARG A 9 55.39 -2.60 15.89
C ARG A 9 54.07 -1.87 15.55
N CYS A 10 53.39 -1.17 16.45
CA CYS A 10 53.77 -0.55 17.72
C CYS A 10 52.59 -0.56 18.71
N TRP A 11 52.76 -1.22 19.85
CA TRP A 11 52.03 -0.98 21.09
C TRP A 11 53.04 -0.44 22.11
N ARG A 12 53.02 0.87 22.30
CA ARG A 12 53.50 1.65 23.46
C ARG A 12 52.56 2.86 23.43
N HIS A 13 51.52 2.95 24.25
CA HIS A 13 51.61 3.31 25.65
C HIS A 13 50.46 2.67 26.47
N LEU A 14 50.82 2.02 27.56
CA LEU A 14 49.95 1.66 28.68
C LEU A 14 50.70 2.07 29.96
N GLY A 15 49.98 2.68 30.89
CA GLY A 15 50.40 3.00 32.26
C GLY A 15 49.19 3.63 32.94
N ALA A 16 48.24 2.82 33.43
CA ALA A 16 48.21 2.17 34.75
C ALA A 16 47.67 3.13 35.82
N PHE A 17 46.54 2.78 36.44
CA PHE A 17 46.37 2.60 37.89
C PHE A 17 45.06 1.82 38.17
N LEU A 18 45.18 0.76 38.97
CA LEU A 18 44.11 -0.04 39.62
C LEU A 18 43.70 0.70 40.91
N SER A 19 42.49 0.65 41.48
CA SER A 19 41.90 -0.51 42.16
C SER A 19 40.57 -0.17 42.90
N THR A 20 39.60 -1.11 42.80
CA THR A 20 38.62 -1.64 43.80
C THR A 20 37.46 -0.81 44.44
N PRO A 21 36.35 -1.49 44.86
CA PRO A 21 34.98 -0.94 44.99
C PRO A 21 34.48 -0.82 46.44
N THR A 22 33.40 -0.04 46.70
CA THR A 22 32.41 -0.34 47.77
C THR A 22 31.18 0.61 47.80
N THR A 23 30.00 -0.03 47.94
CA THR A 23 28.78 0.33 48.70
C THR A 23 27.93 1.60 48.42
N ILE A 24 26.62 1.36 48.27
CA ILE A 24 25.47 2.28 48.21
C ILE A 24 25.14 2.81 49.64
N PRO A 25 24.55 4.01 49.82
CA PRO A 25 23.09 4.11 50.06
C PRO A 25 22.40 5.27 49.28
N ALA A 26 21.07 5.20 49.23
CA ALA A 26 20.17 6.08 48.49
C ALA A 26 19.73 7.33 49.28
N SER A 27 19.54 8.48 48.60
CA SER A 27 18.39 9.41 48.77
C SER A 27 18.54 10.74 48.01
N LEU A 28 17.53 11.04 47.17
CA LEU A 28 16.87 12.33 46.88
C LEU A 28 17.68 13.64 46.74
N LEU A 29 17.73 14.22 45.52
CA LEU A 29 17.20 15.56 45.14
C LEU A 29 17.71 16.02 43.73
N VAL A 30 16.75 16.35 42.88
CA VAL A 30 16.79 17.05 41.57
C VAL A 30 17.07 18.57 41.80
N PRO A 31 17.45 19.49 40.84
CA PRO A 31 17.39 19.43 39.36
C PRO A 31 18.59 19.98 38.54
N ALA A 32 18.45 19.76 37.21
CA ALA A 32 18.83 20.62 36.07
C ALA A 32 20.28 20.61 35.53
N GLY A 33 20.42 20.02 34.33
CA GLY A 33 21.56 20.22 33.43
C GLY A 33 21.35 19.50 32.10
N LYS A 34 20.94 20.24 31.08
CA LYS A 34 20.58 19.78 29.72
C LYS A 34 21.67 18.92 29.06
N VAL A 35 21.29 17.74 28.54
CA VAL A 35 22.00 17.08 27.43
C VAL A 35 20.97 16.75 26.35
N ALA A 36 21.17 17.36 25.19
CA ALA A 36 20.40 17.13 23.98
C ALA A 36 20.69 15.72 23.45
N MET A 37 19.70 14.82 23.52
CA MET A 37 19.70 13.60 22.73
C MET A 37 19.26 13.96 21.31
N VAL A 38 20.17 13.76 20.35
CA VAL A 38 19.92 13.85 18.92
C VAL A 38 18.84 12.82 18.58
N ARG A 39 17.63 13.33 18.33
CA ARG A 39 16.45 12.58 17.89
C ARG A 39 16.72 12.08 16.48
N ALA A 40 16.59 10.77 16.27
CA ALA A 40 16.58 10.16 14.94
C ALA A 40 15.58 10.91 14.03
N PRO A 41 15.91 11.13 12.75
CA PRO A 41 15.02 11.87 11.87
C PRO A 41 13.69 11.11 11.72
N PRO A 42 12.56 11.83 11.62
CA PRO A 42 11.26 11.21 11.41
C PRO A 42 11.28 10.40 10.11
N GLN A 43 10.70 9.20 10.18
CA GLN A 43 10.52 8.31 9.04
C GLN A 43 9.87 9.07 7.89
N ALA A 44 10.50 8.99 6.72
CA ALA A 44 9.96 9.55 5.48
C ALA A 44 8.56 9.01 5.23
N PRO A 45 7.63 9.84 4.72
CA PRO A 45 6.29 9.39 4.36
C PRO A 45 6.41 8.24 3.35
N LEU A 46 5.61 7.19 3.58
CA LEU A 46 5.46 6.05 2.69
C LEU A 46 5.38 6.56 1.24
N ALA A 47 6.31 6.10 0.40
CA ALA A 47 6.27 6.37 -1.03
C ALA A 47 4.88 5.99 -1.54
N SER A 48 4.19 6.97 -2.13
CA SER A 48 2.85 6.84 -2.69
C SER A 48 2.83 5.64 -3.63
N PHE A 49 1.96 4.67 -3.32
CA PHE A 49 1.56 3.67 -4.30
C PHE A 49 1.02 4.43 -5.51
N HIS A 50 1.80 4.48 -6.60
CA HIS A 50 1.23 4.75 -7.92
C HIS A 50 0.44 3.50 -8.33
N SER A 51 -0.70 3.29 -7.66
CA SER A 51 -1.81 2.58 -8.24
C SER A 51 -2.73 3.65 -8.81
N SER A 52 -2.38 4.17 -10.00
CA SER A 52 -3.38 4.75 -10.89
C SER A 52 -4.22 3.59 -11.43
N SER A 53 -5.06 3.06 -10.55
CA SER A 53 -6.18 2.21 -10.91
C SER A 53 -7.37 2.84 -10.21
N PRO A 54 -8.44 3.21 -10.95
CA PRO A 54 -9.61 3.79 -10.33
C PRO A 54 -10.08 2.80 -9.28
N SER A 55 -10.08 3.25 -8.02
CA SER A 55 -10.41 2.45 -6.85
C SER A 55 -11.76 1.77 -7.06
N SER A 56 -11.79 0.46 -7.31
CA SER A 56 -12.90 -0.45 -7.02
C SER A 56 -14.33 0.10 -7.22
N TRP A 57 -14.57 0.89 -8.27
CA TRP A 57 -15.93 1.35 -8.65
C TRP A 57 -16.67 0.26 -9.45
N ALA A 58 -15.96 -0.79 -9.85
CA ALA A 58 -16.50 -1.94 -10.56
C ALA A 58 -17.21 -2.94 -9.64
N ASP A 59 -17.93 -2.47 -8.63
CA ASP A 59 -19.07 -3.21 -8.07
C ASP A 59 -20.31 -2.68 -8.80
N VAL A 60 -20.56 -3.23 -9.98
CA VAL A 60 -21.84 -3.11 -10.69
C VAL A 60 -22.94 -3.37 -9.66
N PHE A 61 -23.89 -2.44 -9.57
CA PHE A 61 -25.00 -2.42 -8.61
C PHE A 61 -25.44 -3.83 -8.25
N SER A 62 -25.46 -4.17 -6.95
CA SER A 62 -25.78 -5.51 -6.50
C SER A 62 -27.10 -5.96 -7.11
N THR A 63 -27.04 -6.93 -8.02
CA THR A 63 -28.14 -7.39 -8.88
C THR A 63 -29.37 -7.90 -8.12
N LYS A 64 -29.22 -8.18 -6.82
CA LYS A 64 -30.32 -8.55 -5.93
C LYS A 64 -31.13 -7.35 -5.41
N GLU A 65 -30.52 -6.18 -5.26
CA GLU A 65 -31.21 -4.98 -4.74
C GLU A 65 -32.02 -4.29 -5.87
N LEU A 66 -31.52 -4.32 -7.11
CA LEU A 66 -32.22 -3.86 -8.33
C LEU A 66 -33.59 -4.54 -8.60
N LEU A 67 -33.85 -5.71 -8.01
CA LEU A 67 -35.08 -6.47 -8.26
C LEU A 67 -36.29 -5.94 -7.49
N GLU A 68 -36.12 -5.24 -6.37
CA GLU A 68 -37.25 -4.73 -5.60
C GLU A 68 -37.85 -3.44 -6.18
N ASP A 69 -37.02 -2.59 -6.82
CA ASP A 69 -37.46 -1.32 -7.43
C ASP A 69 -38.02 -1.50 -8.86
N ASN A 70 -37.87 -2.69 -9.43
CA ASN A 70 -38.26 -3.04 -10.79
C ASN A 70 -39.78 -3.14 -11.02
N ARG A 71 -40.61 -2.85 -10.01
CA ARG A 71 -42.07 -2.90 -10.11
C ARG A 71 -42.69 -1.64 -10.71
N ASN A 72 -41.99 -0.49 -10.66
CA ASN A 72 -42.49 0.77 -11.19
C ASN A 72 -41.75 1.15 -12.50
N PRO A 73 -42.46 1.39 -13.61
CA PRO A 73 -41.83 1.72 -14.89
C PRO A 73 -41.06 3.05 -14.84
N GLU A 74 -41.52 4.03 -14.05
CA GLU A 74 -40.84 5.31 -13.87
C GLU A 74 -39.48 5.16 -13.18
N ASN A 75 -39.35 4.23 -12.21
CA ASN A 75 -38.09 3.97 -11.53
C ASN A 75 -37.05 3.34 -12.47
N LYS A 76 -37.48 2.53 -13.43
CA LYS A 76 -36.59 2.00 -14.48
C LYS A 76 -36.05 3.11 -15.38
N VAL A 77 -36.92 4.03 -15.81
CA VAL A 77 -36.49 5.17 -16.66
C VAL A 77 -35.51 6.06 -15.91
N ILE A 78 -35.77 6.36 -14.63
CA ILE A 78 -34.84 7.15 -13.80
C ILE A 78 -33.50 6.41 -13.65
N MET A 79 -33.50 5.10 -13.43
CA MET A 79 -32.26 4.31 -13.33
C MET A 79 -31.47 4.30 -14.65
N GLU A 80 -32.13 4.14 -15.80
CA GLU A 80 -31.49 4.22 -17.11
C GLU A 80 -30.89 5.61 -17.37
N LEU A 81 -31.59 6.68 -16.97
CA LEU A 81 -31.08 8.05 -17.06
C LEU A 81 -29.84 8.26 -16.17
N ILE A 82 -29.84 7.68 -14.96
CA ILE A 82 -28.69 7.74 -14.04
C ILE A 82 -27.48 6.99 -14.60
N GLU A 83 -27.70 5.85 -15.26
CA GLU A 83 -26.63 5.03 -15.82
C GLU A 83 -26.05 5.60 -17.13
N THR A 84 -26.89 6.23 -17.96
CA THR A 84 -26.50 6.75 -19.28
C THR A 84 -25.95 8.17 -19.24
N ALA A 85 -26.12 8.89 -18.13
CA ALA A 85 -25.68 10.27 -18.01
C ALA A 85 -24.17 10.43 -18.24
N THR A 86 -23.83 11.39 -19.10
CA THR A 86 -22.44 11.68 -19.47
C THR A 86 -21.89 12.91 -18.76
N SER A 87 -22.77 13.75 -18.19
CA SER A 87 -22.37 14.97 -17.46
C SER A 87 -23.05 15.09 -16.09
N PRO A 88 -22.39 15.71 -15.09
CA PRO A 88 -23.02 16.03 -13.81
C PRO A 88 -24.25 16.92 -13.95
N GLN A 89 -24.29 17.78 -14.97
CA GLN A 89 -25.40 18.69 -15.24
C GLN A 89 -26.66 17.95 -15.69
N GLU A 90 -26.51 16.92 -16.54
CA GLU A 90 -27.63 16.03 -16.90
C GLU A 90 -28.21 15.36 -15.65
N LEU A 91 -27.36 14.87 -14.75
CA LEU A 91 -27.79 14.24 -13.49
C LEU A 91 -28.49 15.21 -12.54
N LEU A 92 -28.04 16.46 -12.49
CA LEU A 92 -28.69 17.51 -11.69
C LEU A 92 -30.01 17.98 -12.32
N GLN A 93 -30.21 17.81 -13.63
CA GLN A 93 -31.50 18.10 -14.25
C GLN A 93 -32.56 17.04 -13.92
N VAL A 94 -32.17 15.78 -13.67
CA VAL A 94 -33.11 14.72 -13.26
C VAL A 94 -33.87 15.10 -11.99
N THR A 95 -33.28 15.92 -11.12
CA THR A 95 -33.94 16.39 -9.88
C THR A 95 -35.02 17.42 -10.12
N GLU A 96 -34.98 18.14 -11.25
CA GLU A 96 -35.98 19.15 -11.62
C GLU A 96 -37.24 18.49 -12.19
N PHE A 97 -37.09 17.37 -12.92
CA PHE A 97 -38.18 16.73 -13.65
C PHE A 97 -38.85 15.57 -12.90
N HIS A 98 -38.19 14.99 -11.90
CA HIS A 98 -38.68 13.80 -11.21
C HIS A 98 -38.58 13.92 -9.68
N ALA A 99 -39.62 13.45 -8.98
CA ALA A 99 -39.57 13.28 -7.54
C ALA A 99 -38.72 12.03 -7.21
N LEU A 100 -37.55 12.25 -6.62
CA LEU A 100 -36.58 11.19 -6.34
C LEU A 100 -36.77 10.60 -4.94
N SER A 101 -36.64 9.27 -4.84
CA SER A 101 -36.47 8.61 -3.54
C SER A 101 -35.09 8.91 -2.95
N SER A 102 -34.89 8.73 -1.64
CA SER A 102 -33.56 8.90 -1.02
C SER A 102 -32.52 7.95 -1.60
N ASN A 103 -32.93 6.74 -2.00
CA ASN A 103 -32.04 5.79 -2.66
C ASN A 103 -31.63 6.30 -4.05
N GLN A 104 -32.57 6.78 -4.86
CA GLN A 104 -32.28 7.37 -6.18
C GLN A 104 -31.41 8.63 -6.06
N ALA A 105 -31.72 9.52 -5.11
CA ALA A 105 -30.90 10.70 -4.84
C ALA A 105 -29.46 10.32 -4.45
N SER A 106 -29.29 9.27 -3.64
CA SER A 106 -27.98 8.74 -3.27
C SER A 106 -27.21 8.15 -4.45
N LEU A 107 -27.91 7.51 -5.39
CA LEU A 107 -27.34 6.98 -6.63
C LEU A 107 -26.90 8.13 -7.55
N VAL A 108 -27.72 9.17 -7.71
CA VAL A 108 -27.38 10.38 -8.46
C VAL A 108 -26.12 11.03 -7.90
N ILE A 109 -26.05 11.25 -6.57
CA ILE A 109 -24.85 11.78 -5.91
C ILE A 109 -23.62 10.91 -6.18
N SER A 110 -23.79 9.59 -6.13
CA SER A 110 -22.69 8.65 -6.39
C SER A 110 -22.19 8.74 -7.84
N GLN A 111 -23.10 8.87 -8.80
CA GLN A 111 -22.73 9.06 -10.21
C GLN A 111 -22.09 10.43 -10.47
N ILE A 112 -22.60 11.50 -9.86
CA ILE A 112 -21.98 12.83 -9.93
C ILE A 112 -20.54 12.77 -9.41
N SER A 113 -20.31 12.14 -8.26
CA SER A 113 -18.96 11.96 -7.72
C SER A 113 -18.05 11.18 -8.66
N ARG A 114 -18.58 10.12 -9.31
CA ARG A 114 -17.81 9.32 -10.27
C ARG A 114 -17.41 10.17 -11.48
N LEU A 115 -18.37 10.86 -12.10
CA LEU A 115 -18.11 11.73 -13.25
C LEU A 115 -17.17 12.89 -12.92
N ALA A 116 -17.29 13.48 -11.72
CA ALA A 116 -16.39 14.52 -11.25
C ALA A 116 -14.94 14.02 -11.12
N MET A 117 -14.75 12.79 -10.63
CA MET A 117 -13.43 12.18 -10.55
C MET A 117 -12.85 11.81 -11.94
N GLU A 118 -13.66 11.22 -12.81
CA GLU A 118 -13.24 10.82 -14.17
C GLU A 118 -12.85 12.01 -15.04
N LYS A 119 -13.58 13.13 -14.92
CA LYS A 119 -13.35 14.35 -15.70
C LYS A 119 -12.49 15.39 -14.97
N HIS A 120 -11.95 15.06 -13.79
CA HIS A 120 -11.17 15.97 -12.95
C HIS A 120 -11.83 17.34 -12.72
N LEU A 121 -13.14 17.34 -12.47
CA LEU A 121 -13.92 18.57 -12.29
C LEU A 121 -13.71 19.19 -10.91
N GLU A 122 -13.87 20.51 -10.83
CA GLU A 122 -13.90 21.24 -9.57
C GLU A 122 -15.13 20.85 -8.76
N THR A 123 -14.90 20.21 -7.62
CA THR A 123 -15.95 19.69 -6.74
C THR A 123 -16.69 20.81 -5.99
N GLU A 124 -16.04 21.96 -5.77
CA GLU A 124 -16.64 23.10 -5.06
C GLU A 124 -17.87 23.65 -5.78
N ASN A 125 -17.80 23.79 -7.12
CA ASN A 125 -18.93 24.28 -7.92
C ASN A 125 -20.11 23.32 -7.88
N ILE A 126 -19.85 22.00 -7.87
CA ILE A 126 -20.88 20.97 -7.78
C ILE A 126 -21.55 20.99 -6.40
N VAL A 127 -20.75 21.11 -5.33
CA VAL A 127 -21.27 21.14 -3.96
C VAL A 127 -22.07 22.41 -3.69
N GLN A 128 -21.73 23.54 -4.32
CA GLN A 128 -22.46 24.80 -4.17
C GLN A 128 -23.76 24.87 -4.98
N ASP A 129 -23.98 23.97 -5.95
CA ASP A 129 -25.20 23.95 -6.76
C ASP A 129 -26.44 23.67 -5.89
N GLU A 130 -27.48 24.49 -6.03
CA GLU A 130 -28.72 24.36 -5.25
C GLU A 130 -29.39 23.00 -5.45
N ARG A 131 -29.29 22.41 -6.65
CA ARG A 131 -29.88 21.10 -6.98
C ARG A 131 -29.13 19.98 -6.28
N PHE A 132 -27.82 20.13 -6.13
CA PHE A 132 -27.02 19.19 -5.34
C PHE A 132 -27.38 19.28 -3.85
N GLN A 133 -27.63 20.48 -3.33
CA GLN A 133 -28.10 20.67 -1.95
C GLN A 133 -29.51 20.07 -1.73
N GLN A 134 -30.39 20.12 -2.74
CA GLN A 134 -31.68 19.43 -2.71
C GLN A 134 -31.52 17.90 -2.66
N LEU A 135 -30.57 17.34 -3.42
CA LEU A 135 -30.27 15.90 -3.34
C LEU A 135 -29.80 15.49 -1.94
N LEU A 136 -28.96 16.31 -1.30
CA LEU A 136 -28.53 16.07 0.08
C LEU A 136 -29.70 16.12 1.05
N SER A 137 -30.60 17.09 0.92
CA SER A 137 -31.76 17.21 1.82
C SER A 137 -32.76 16.06 1.66
N ILE A 138 -33.02 15.62 0.43
CA ILE A 138 -33.84 14.42 0.15
C ILE A 138 -33.20 13.20 0.82
N THR A 139 -31.89 13.04 0.68
CA THR A 139 -31.15 11.92 1.24
C THR A 139 -31.17 11.92 2.77
N ASP A 140 -30.95 13.07 3.41
CA ASP A 140 -30.97 13.23 4.87
C ASP A 140 -32.36 12.92 5.46
N SER A 141 -33.43 13.35 4.76
CA SER A 141 -34.81 13.17 5.24
C SER A 141 -35.25 11.71 5.38
N GLN A 142 -34.72 10.81 4.54
CA GLN A 142 -35.11 9.40 4.48
C GLN A 142 -33.89 8.48 4.39
N ILE A 143 -32.84 8.82 5.13
CA ILE A 143 -31.57 8.08 5.09
C ILE A 143 -31.72 6.61 5.50
N SER A 144 -32.68 6.34 6.39
CA SER A 144 -32.99 4.99 6.86
C SER A 144 -33.60 4.09 5.75
N GLN A 145 -34.02 4.64 4.62
CA GLN A 145 -34.55 3.86 3.49
C GLN A 145 -33.49 3.53 2.44
N VAL A 146 -32.32 4.19 2.48
CA VAL A 146 -31.21 3.95 1.55
C VAL A 146 -30.66 2.55 1.76
N TRP A 147 -30.41 1.80 0.69
CA TRP A 147 -29.88 0.45 0.76
C TRP A 147 -28.41 0.42 1.18
N ASN A 148 -27.95 -0.71 1.72
CA ASN A 148 -26.61 -0.81 2.30
C ASN A 148 -25.50 -0.54 1.28
N ASN A 149 -25.64 -1.05 0.06
CA ASN A 149 -24.65 -0.82 -0.99
C ASN A 149 -24.62 0.66 -1.41
N THR A 150 -25.80 1.23 -1.66
CA THR A 150 -25.96 2.65 -2.00
C THR A 150 -25.44 3.56 -0.89
N LEU A 151 -25.70 3.24 0.37
CA LEU A 151 -25.26 4.02 1.52
C LEU A 151 -23.73 4.04 1.65
N VAL A 152 -23.05 2.91 1.44
CA VAL A 152 -21.58 2.85 1.45
C VAL A 152 -21.00 3.66 0.29
N ASN A 153 -21.61 3.59 -0.90
CA ASN A 153 -21.16 4.36 -2.06
C ASN A 153 -21.44 5.85 -1.91
N LEU A 154 -22.59 6.22 -1.33
CA LEU A 154 -22.93 7.59 -0.98
C LEU A 154 -21.86 8.16 -0.05
N LEU A 155 -21.56 7.48 1.07
CA LEU A 155 -20.55 7.96 2.02
C LEU A 155 -19.20 8.20 1.33
N LYS A 156 -18.74 7.25 0.51
CA LYS A 156 -17.50 7.41 -0.27
C LYS A 156 -17.57 8.62 -1.20
N SER A 157 -18.70 8.81 -1.87
CA SER A 157 -18.93 9.90 -2.81
C SER A 157 -18.91 11.26 -2.11
N LEU A 158 -19.53 11.39 -0.94
CA LEU A 158 -19.50 12.63 -0.15
C LEU A 158 -18.05 12.99 0.25
N TYR A 159 -17.25 12.00 0.67
CA TYR A 159 -15.82 12.20 0.93
C TYR A 159 -15.05 12.60 -0.35
N CYS A 160 -15.36 11.99 -1.49
CA CYS A 160 -14.74 12.31 -2.79
C CYS A 160 -15.02 13.75 -3.22
N LEU A 161 -16.26 14.21 -3.01
CA LEU A 161 -16.71 15.56 -3.30
C LEU A 161 -16.20 16.61 -2.29
N GLY A 162 -15.45 16.18 -1.26
CA GLY A 162 -14.82 17.09 -0.31
C GLY A 162 -15.79 17.73 0.68
N ILE A 163 -16.97 17.13 0.89
CA ILE A 163 -17.95 17.63 1.86
C ILE A 163 -17.35 17.58 3.27
N ASP A 164 -17.50 18.67 4.02
CA ASP A 164 -16.96 18.76 5.36
C ASP A 164 -17.68 17.79 6.31
N THR A 165 -16.87 17.04 7.07
CA THR A 165 -17.27 16.14 8.16
C THR A 165 -18.07 16.83 9.28
N THR A 166 -18.04 18.16 9.38
CA THR A 166 -18.84 18.90 10.37
C THR A 166 -20.28 19.16 9.91
N ARG A 167 -20.57 19.01 8.61
CA ARG A 167 -21.93 19.20 8.08
C ARG A 167 -22.86 18.11 8.60
N LYS A 168 -24.10 18.50 8.91
CA LYS A 168 -25.14 17.59 9.41
C LYS A 168 -25.39 16.42 8.45
N ASP A 169 -25.52 16.71 7.15
CA ASP A 169 -25.79 15.71 6.12
C ASP A 169 -24.71 14.61 6.08
N MET A 170 -23.44 14.99 6.25
CA MET A 170 -22.31 14.04 6.33
C MET A 170 -22.36 13.22 7.62
N GLN A 171 -22.64 13.85 8.75
CA GLN A 171 -22.75 13.17 10.06
C GLN A 171 -23.92 12.18 10.09
N SER A 172 -25.06 12.52 9.50
CA SER A 172 -26.21 11.62 9.36
C SER A 172 -25.82 10.36 8.60
N VAL A 173 -25.09 10.50 7.49
CA VAL A 173 -24.62 9.36 6.67
C VAL A 173 -23.59 8.52 7.42
N GLU A 174 -22.60 9.14 8.07
CA GLU A 174 -21.64 8.42 8.91
C GLU A 174 -22.34 7.64 10.03
N GLN A 175 -23.34 8.26 10.68
CA GLN A 175 -24.06 7.67 11.79
C GLN A 175 -24.97 6.50 11.34
N GLU A 176 -25.63 6.62 10.19
CA GLU A 176 -26.44 5.53 9.63
C GLU A 176 -25.54 4.34 9.24
N VAL A 177 -24.37 4.60 8.65
CA VAL A 177 -23.37 3.55 8.37
C VAL A 177 -22.92 2.88 9.67
N LEU A 178 -22.63 3.65 10.72
CA LEU A 178 -22.25 3.13 12.04
C LEU A 178 -23.33 2.21 12.62
N TRP A 179 -24.60 2.60 12.55
CA TRP A 179 -25.72 1.78 13.03
C TRP A 179 -25.88 0.48 12.24
N ARG A 180 -25.58 0.51 10.93
CA ARG A 180 -25.72 -0.63 10.03
C ARG A 180 -24.50 -1.51 9.87
N LEU A 181 -23.37 -1.22 10.53
CA LEU A 181 -22.13 -2.00 10.36
C LEU A 181 -22.29 -3.51 10.50
N ARG A 182 -23.22 -3.98 11.35
CA ARG A 182 -23.51 -5.41 11.54
C ARG A 182 -24.22 -6.05 10.34
N ARG A 183 -24.98 -5.26 9.58
CA ARG A 183 -25.75 -5.69 8.41
C ARG A 183 -24.97 -5.60 7.10
N LEU A 184 -23.86 -4.85 7.10
CA LEU A 184 -22.98 -4.77 5.94
C LEU A 184 -22.29 -6.11 5.69
N THR A 185 -22.15 -6.47 4.41
CA THR A 185 -21.38 -7.65 4.01
C THR A 185 -19.89 -7.44 4.29
N PHE A 186 -19.12 -8.53 4.39
CA PHE A 186 -17.67 -8.43 4.59
C PHE A 186 -16.99 -7.62 3.46
N ARG A 187 -17.41 -7.82 2.21
CA ARG A 187 -16.89 -7.06 1.05
C ARG A 187 -17.14 -5.56 1.20
N GLN A 188 -18.34 -5.16 1.62
CA GLN A 188 -18.68 -3.76 1.87
C GLN A 188 -17.82 -3.18 3.00
N LEU A 189 -17.64 -3.92 4.11
CA LEU A 189 -16.76 -3.50 5.22
C LEU A 189 -15.32 -3.33 4.77
N ALA A 190 -14.79 -4.28 3.98
CA ALA A 190 -13.41 -4.24 3.48
C ALA A 190 -13.21 -3.05 2.53
N SER A 191 -14.15 -2.85 1.61
CA SER A 191 -14.14 -1.73 0.67
C SER A 191 -14.24 -0.38 1.37
N LEU A 192 -15.04 -0.28 2.45
CA LEU A 192 -15.14 0.93 3.26
C LEU A 192 -13.84 1.18 4.06
N ALA A 193 -13.26 0.15 4.67
CA ALA A 193 -12.00 0.27 5.40
C ALA A 193 -10.85 0.71 4.49
N GLU A 194 -10.76 0.11 3.30
CA GLU A 194 -9.78 0.47 2.29
C GLU A 194 -9.89 1.95 1.90
N PHE A 195 -11.10 2.40 1.61
CA PHE A 195 -11.35 3.79 1.21
C PHE A 195 -10.98 4.78 2.32
N LEU A 196 -11.42 4.51 3.55
CA LEU A 196 -11.18 5.39 4.70
C LEU A 196 -9.70 5.38 5.13
N ALA A 197 -9.01 4.25 4.99
CA ALA A 197 -7.60 4.11 5.37
C ALA A 197 -6.64 4.93 4.50
N VAL A 198 -6.98 5.17 3.23
CA VAL A 198 -6.17 5.99 2.31
C VAL A 198 -6.33 7.49 2.59
N ARG A 199 -7.52 7.92 3.02
CA ARG A 199 -7.88 9.35 3.17
C ARG A 199 -7.57 9.95 4.55
N GLN A 200 -6.67 9.33 5.32
CA GLN A 200 -6.41 9.68 6.73
C GLN A 200 -6.28 11.20 6.97
N ARG A 201 -7.33 11.78 7.57
CA ARG A 201 -7.25 12.89 8.52
C ARG A 201 -7.37 12.23 9.90
N LYS A 202 -6.46 12.52 10.83
CA LYS A 202 -6.26 11.78 12.10
C LYS A 202 -7.55 11.35 12.82
N ASP A 203 -7.51 10.16 13.44
CA ASP A 203 -8.52 9.62 14.39
C ASP A 203 -9.98 9.52 13.88
N ASN A 204 -10.18 8.93 12.70
CA ASN A 204 -11.53 8.61 12.22
C ASN A 204 -12.18 7.49 13.08
N LYS A 205 -13.23 7.84 13.85
CA LYS A 205 -13.99 6.91 14.70
C LYS A 205 -14.67 5.80 13.90
N LEU A 206 -15.22 6.13 12.72
CA LEU A 206 -15.87 5.17 11.84
C LEU A 206 -14.89 4.11 11.37
N LEU A 207 -13.68 4.50 10.95
CA LEU A 207 -12.64 3.56 10.53
C LEU A 207 -12.28 2.57 11.65
N LYS A 208 -12.14 3.05 12.89
CA LYS A 208 -11.83 2.18 14.05
C LYS A 208 -12.91 1.12 14.28
N GLU A 209 -14.19 1.50 14.20
CA GLU A 209 -15.29 0.54 14.39
C GLU A 209 -15.42 -0.42 13.19
N VAL A 210 -15.20 0.05 11.96
CA VAL A 210 -15.16 -0.81 10.76
C VAL A 210 -14.05 -1.86 10.89
N ILE A 211 -12.83 -1.45 11.27
CA ILE A 211 -11.70 -2.36 11.52
C ILE A 211 -12.06 -3.37 12.61
N ARG A 212 -12.68 -2.94 13.70
CA ARG A 212 -13.13 -3.85 14.77
C ARG A 212 -14.11 -4.89 14.25
N LYS A 213 -15.02 -4.53 13.33
CA LYS A 213 -15.92 -5.52 12.69
C LYS A 213 -15.19 -6.46 11.75
N LEU A 214 -14.24 -5.96 10.96
CA LEU A 214 -13.41 -6.79 10.09
C LEU A 214 -12.59 -7.80 10.90
N GLU A 215 -12.04 -7.38 12.03
CA GLU A 215 -11.38 -8.28 12.96
C GLU A 215 -12.35 -9.37 13.41
N LEU A 216 -13.50 -9.02 14.01
CA LEU A 216 -14.44 -10.01 14.55
C LEU A 216 -14.96 -11.02 13.50
N ARG A 217 -15.07 -10.60 12.23
CA ARG A 217 -15.64 -11.39 11.13
C ARG A 217 -14.58 -11.87 10.12
N TRP A 218 -13.31 -11.89 10.50
CA TRP A 218 -12.21 -12.20 9.59
C TRP A 218 -12.33 -13.58 8.91
N THR A 219 -13.04 -14.53 9.52
CA THR A 219 -13.29 -15.87 8.95
C THR A 219 -14.19 -15.85 7.72
N GLU A 220 -14.99 -14.79 7.54
CA GLU A 220 -15.82 -14.57 6.33
C GLU A 220 -15.01 -14.05 5.15
N LEU A 221 -13.71 -13.78 5.33
CA LEU A 221 -12.83 -13.30 4.28
C LEU A 221 -12.62 -14.38 3.21
N GLU A 222 -13.07 -14.08 2.01
CA GLU A 222 -12.92 -14.95 0.84
C GLU A 222 -12.22 -14.19 -0.30
N GLY A 223 -11.38 -14.92 -1.04
CA GLY A 223 -10.72 -14.41 -2.24
C GLY A 223 -9.41 -13.66 -1.99
N THR A 224 -8.47 -13.84 -2.90
CA THR A 224 -7.12 -13.27 -2.85
C THR A 224 -7.12 -11.74 -2.88
N ARG A 225 -7.98 -11.15 -3.72
CA ARG A 225 -8.02 -9.70 -3.96
C ARG A 225 -8.28 -8.90 -2.69
N THR A 226 -9.26 -9.30 -1.89
CA THR A 226 -9.64 -8.61 -0.65
C THR A 226 -8.54 -8.75 0.41
N VAL A 227 -7.91 -9.93 0.53
CA VAL A 227 -6.76 -10.14 1.42
C VAL A 227 -5.61 -9.19 1.06
N VAL A 228 -5.23 -9.17 -0.21
CA VAL A 228 -4.10 -8.33 -0.69
C VAL A 228 -4.40 -6.85 -0.46
N ALA A 229 -5.63 -6.40 -0.75
CA ALA A 229 -6.05 -5.02 -0.54
C ALA A 229 -5.99 -4.62 0.94
N LEU A 230 -6.55 -5.45 1.83
CA LEU A 230 -6.54 -5.20 3.27
C LEU A 230 -5.11 -5.20 3.84
N MET A 231 -4.26 -6.16 3.46
CA MET A 231 -2.86 -6.19 3.92
C MET A 231 -2.09 -4.95 3.47
N SER A 232 -2.31 -4.49 2.24
CA SER A 232 -1.55 -3.36 1.66
C SER A 232 -2.01 -2.00 2.20
N LYS A 233 -3.32 -1.84 2.44
CA LYS A 233 -3.91 -0.51 2.71
C LYS A 233 -4.47 -0.35 4.13
N VAL A 234 -4.77 -1.42 4.84
CA VAL A 234 -5.43 -1.38 6.16
C VAL A 234 -4.59 -2.06 7.25
N GLY A 235 -3.77 -3.06 6.91
CA GLY A 235 -3.01 -3.87 7.87
C GLY A 235 -2.11 -3.07 8.81
N HIS A 236 -1.56 -1.94 8.37
CA HIS A 236 -0.73 -1.08 9.23
C HIS A 236 -1.50 -0.37 10.34
N ILE A 237 -2.83 -0.27 10.22
CA ILE A 237 -3.70 0.41 11.20
C ILE A 237 -4.03 -0.52 12.37
N SER A 238 -4.18 -1.82 12.10
CA SER A 238 -4.46 -2.81 13.13
C SER A 238 -3.53 -4.02 13.01
N PRO A 239 -2.61 -4.22 13.97
CA PRO A 239 -1.73 -5.38 13.96
C PRO A 239 -2.49 -6.69 14.15
N THR A 240 -3.59 -6.70 14.92
CA THR A 240 -4.43 -7.89 15.14
C THR A 240 -5.14 -8.32 13.87
N LEU A 241 -5.63 -7.37 13.07
CA LEU A 241 -6.16 -7.66 11.74
C LEU A 241 -5.06 -8.19 10.82
N MET A 242 -3.86 -7.59 10.84
CA MET A 242 -2.73 -8.03 10.03
C MET A 242 -2.31 -9.46 10.35
N ASP A 243 -2.27 -9.86 11.62
CA ASP A 243 -1.97 -11.25 12.03
C ASP A 243 -2.94 -12.24 11.37
N ARG A 244 -4.25 -11.93 11.41
CA ARG A 244 -5.31 -12.76 10.81
C ARG A 244 -5.22 -12.79 9.28
N LEU A 245 -4.83 -11.67 8.67
CA LEU A 245 -4.62 -11.59 7.23
C LEU A 245 -3.39 -12.38 6.79
N GLU A 246 -2.33 -12.44 7.60
CA GLU A 246 -1.16 -13.30 7.34
C GLU A 246 -1.57 -14.78 7.33
N ASP A 247 -2.36 -15.23 8.30
CA ASP A 247 -2.89 -16.59 8.35
C ASP A 247 -3.78 -16.91 7.15
N LYS A 248 -4.70 -15.99 6.80
CA LYS A 248 -5.59 -16.19 5.65
C LYS A 248 -4.85 -16.14 4.31
N ALA A 249 -3.82 -15.30 4.19
CA ALA A 249 -2.96 -15.27 3.02
C ALA A 249 -2.17 -16.58 2.89
N LEU A 250 -1.75 -17.19 4.00
CA LEU A 250 -1.07 -18.49 3.98
C LEU A 250 -2.01 -19.59 3.48
N GLU A 251 -3.26 -19.62 3.94
CA GLU A 251 -4.29 -20.55 3.46
C GLU A 251 -4.53 -20.40 1.95
N LEU A 252 -4.56 -19.17 1.45
CA LEU A 252 -4.82 -18.86 0.04
C LEU A 252 -3.56 -18.78 -0.83
N ALA A 253 -2.39 -19.15 -0.30
CA ALA A 253 -1.10 -18.91 -0.95
C ALA A 253 -1.01 -19.49 -2.37
N GLU A 254 -1.62 -20.65 -2.60
CA GLU A 254 -1.65 -21.34 -3.90
C GLU A 254 -2.40 -20.55 -4.98
N HIS A 255 -3.37 -19.73 -4.59
CA HIS A 255 -4.26 -19.03 -5.51
C HIS A 255 -3.71 -17.67 -5.96
N PHE A 256 -2.68 -17.12 -5.29
CA PHE A 256 -2.17 -15.79 -5.61
C PHE A 256 -1.49 -15.76 -6.98
N ASN A 257 -1.77 -14.74 -7.79
CA ASN A 257 -0.96 -14.44 -8.98
C ASN A 257 0.38 -13.72 -8.63
N PRO A 258 1.37 -13.65 -9.55
CA PRO A 258 2.66 -13.02 -9.23
C PRO A 258 2.57 -11.56 -8.78
N ASP A 259 1.59 -10.80 -9.28
CA ASP A 259 1.36 -9.41 -8.84
C ASP A 259 0.77 -9.35 -7.42
N GLU A 260 -0.12 -10.27 -7.07
CA GLU A 260 -0.65 -10.41 -5.71
C GLU A 260 0.46 -10.84 -4.75
N ILE A 261 1.33 -11.79 -5.14
CA ILE A 261 2.52 -12.20 -4.36
C ILE A 261 3.42 -10.98 -4.11
N ARG A 262 3.71 -10.18 -5.15
CA ARG A 262 4.47 -8.93 -5.03
C ARG A 262 3.83 -7.99 -4.01
N ARG A 263 2.53 -7.72 -4.12
CA ARG A 263 1.82 -6.80 -3.22
C ARG A 263 1.81 -7.29 -1.77
N VAL A 264 1.56 -8.57 -1.52
CA VAL A 264 1.63 -9.16 -0.16
C VAL A 264 3.05 -9.05 0.41
N THR A 265 4.07 -9.42 -0.38
CA THR A 265 5.47 -9.37 0.06
C THR A 265 5.92 -7.94 0.36
N LEU A 266 5.50 -6.98 -0.45
CA LEU A 266 5.73 -5.55 -0.20
C LEU A 266 5.01 -5.07 1.07
N ALA A 267 3.75 -5.45 1.27
CA ALA A 267 3.00 -5.08 2.47
C ALA A 267 3.72 -5.55 3.75
N LEU A 268 4.19 -6.79 3.75
CA LEU A 268 5.03 -7.35 4.83
C LEU A 268 6.32 -6.54 5.02
N ALA A 269 7.02 -6.23 3.93
CA ALA A 269 8.27 -5.48 3.97
C ALA A 269 8.09 -4.04 4.47
N TYR A 270 7.03 -3.33 4.09
CA TYR A 270 6.75 -1.98 4.59
C TYR A 270 6.41 -1.97 6.07
N GLN A 271 5.71 -2.99 6.56
CA GLN A 271 5.36 -3.15 7.97
C GLN A 271 6.47 -3.84 8.80
N ASN A 272 7.62 -4.19 8.18
CA ASN A 272 8.72 -4.94 8.79
C ASN A 272 8.28 -6.28 9.44
N ARG A 273 7.29 -6.94 8.84
CA ARG A 273 6.73 -8.20 9.34
C ARG A 273 7.36 -9.40 8.65
N ARG A 274 8.19 -10.14 9.38
CA ARG A 274 8.90 -11.31 8.86
C ARG A 274 8.10 -12.60 9.10
N CYS A 275 6.96 -12.75 8.41
CA CYS A 275 6.14 -13.95 8.47
C CYS A 275 6.77 -15.10 7.63
N VAL A 276 7.65 -15.88 8.27
CA VAL A 276 8.49 -16.88 7.57
C VAL A 276 7.68 -17.95 6.85
N SER A 277 6.59 -18.43 7.44
CA SER A 277 5.70 -19.43 6.83
C SER A 277 5.08 -18.91 5.53
N LEU A 278 4.50 -17.72 5.57
CA LEU A 278 3.91 -17.07 4.40
C LEU A 278 4.95 -16.77 3.32
N LEU A 279 6.09 -16.18 3.68
CA LEU A 279 7.16 -15.89 2.72
C LEU A 279 7.68 -17.15 2.02
N ARG A 280 7.77 -18.29 2.74
CA ARG A 280 8.13 -19.58 2.15
C ARG A 280 7.07 -20.10 1.19
N ALA A 281 5.79 -20.05 1.58
CA ALA A 281 4.69 -20.48 0.71
C ALA A 281 4.62 -19.64 -0.58
N LEU A 282 4.72 -18.30 -0.45
CA LEU A 282 4.75 -17.39 -1.59
C LEU A 282 5.96 -17.66 -2.50
N SER A 283 7.15 -17.88 -1.91
CA SER A 283 8.37 -18.25 -2.65
C SER A 283 8.20 -19.55 -3.42
N TYR A 284 7.57 -20.55 -2.80
CA TYR A 284 7.31 -21.85 -3.42
C TYR A 284 6.37 -21.73 -4.62
N HIS A 285 5.22 -21.07 -4.47
CA HIS A 285 4.27 -20.90 -5.57
C HIS A 285 4.78 -19.98 -6.67
N LEU A 286 5.64 -19.02 -6.34
CA LEU A 286 6.37 -18.23 -7.34
C LEU A 286 7.24 -19.14 -8.20
N LEU A 287 8.03 -20.04 -7.58
CA LEU A 287 8.95 -20.96 -8.28
C LEU A 287 8.22 -21.99 -9.15
N GLN A 288 7.07 -22.50 -8.70
CA GLN A 288 6.32 -23.51 -9.45
C GLN A 288 5.75 -23.02 -10.79
N ARG A 289 5.53 -21.71 -10.93
CA ARG A 289 4.90 -21.14 -12.12
C ARG A 289 5.97 -20.74 -13.12
N PRO A 290 6.02 -21.32 -14.34
CA PRO A 290 7.08 -21.05 -15.32
C PRO A 290 6.93 -19.71 -16.05
N THR A 291 6.04 -18.82 -15.58
CA THR A 291 5.78 -17.53 -16.22
C THR A 291 6.95 -16.58 -16.03
N GLU A 292 7.35 -15.91 -17.12
CA GLU A 292 8.29 -14.80 -17.06
C GLU A 292 7.72 -13.67 -16.20
N LEU A 293 8.54 -13.17 -15.28
CA LEU A 293 8.15 -12.11 -14.37
C LEU A 293 8.55 -10.76 -14.98
N GLY A 294 7.62 -9.80 -14.98
CA GLY A 294 7.94 -8.44 -15.41
C GLY A 294 8.96 -7.76 -14.50
N LEU A 295 9.76 -6.85 -15.07
CA LEU A 295 10.80 -6.08 -14.38
C LEU A 295 10.32 -5.47 -13.05
N SER A 296 9.13 -4.86 -13.04
CA SER A 296 8.57 -4.21 -11.83
C SER A 296 8.30 -5.20 -10.69
N ILE A 297 7.88 -6.44 -11.02
CA ILE A 297 7.65 -7.51 -10.05
C ILE A 297 8.98 -7.99 -9.48
N LEU A 298 9.96 -8.27 -10.34
CA LEU A 298 11.30 -8.73 -9.94
C LEU A 298 11.98 -7.74 -8.97
N MET A 299 11.95 -6.46 -9.33
CA MET A 299 12.56 -5.36 -8.58
C MET A 299 11.94 -5.18 -7.20
N ASP A 300 10.63 -5.32 -7.09
CA ASP A 300 9.93 -5.19 -5.82
C ASP A 300 10.07 -6.41 -4.93
N LEU A 301 10.11 -7.62 -5.50
CA LEU A 301 10.37 -8.85 -4.76
C LEU A 301 11.78 -8.85 -4.18
N ILE A 302 12.82 -8.53 -4.97
CA ILE A 302 14.19 -8.51 -4.47
C ILE A 302 14.38 -7.46 -3.38
N PHE A 303 13.77 -6.29 -3.53
CA PHE A 303 13.75 -5.25 -2.51
C PHE A 303 13.06 -5.75 -1.23
N ALA A 304 11.87 -6.35 -1.35
CA ALA A 304 11.10 -6.82 -0.20
C ALA A 304 11.83 -7.92 0.56
N TYR A 305 12.40 -8.91 -0.13
CA TYR A 305 13.21 -9.97 0.48
C TYR A 305 14.47 -9.40 1.17
N GLY A 306 15.16 -8.45 0.53
CA GLY A 306 16.30 -7.76 1.11
C GLY A 306 15.96 -6.98 2.37
N LYS A 307 14.85 -6.24 2.35
CA LYS A 307 14.37 -5.48 3.51
C LYS A 307 13.96 -6.39 4.68
N LEU A 308 13.32 -7.52 4.38
CA LEU A 308 12.91 -8.52 5.38
C LEU A 308 14.06 -9.43 5.82
N ASN A 309 15.24 -9.29 5.20
CA ASN A 309 16.42 -10.16 5.40
C ASN A 309 16.09 -11.66 5.21
N PHE A 310 15.10 -11.98 4.38
CA PHE A 310 14.59 -13.34 4.17
C PHE A 310 15.34 -13.99 3.02
N HIS A 311 15.97 -15.14 3.26
CA HIS A 311 16.85 -15.79 2.30
C HIS A 311 16.19 -17.02 1.69
N GLN A 312 15.99 -16.99 0.37
CA GLN A 312 15.55 -18.14 -0.42
C GLN A 312 16.39 -18.21 -1.71
N PRO A 313 17.55 -18.89 -1.70
CA PRO A 313 18.51 -18.85 -2.80
C PRO A 313 17.94 -19.24 -4.17
N GLN A 314 17.02 -20.21 -4.22
CA GLN A 314 16.36 -20.64 -5.45
C GLN A 314 15.55 -19.51 -6.11
N VAL A 315 14.84 -18.72 -5.30
CA VAL A 315 14.08 -17.56 -5.79
C VAL A 315 15.04 -16.48 -6.29
N PHE A 316 16.15 -16.24 -5.59
CA PHE A 316 17.14 -15.24 -6.02
C PHE A 316 17.83 -15.63 -7.32
N GLN A 317 18.12 -16.92 -7.50
CA GLN A 317 18.67 -17.43 -8.75
C GLN A 317 17.72 -17.22 -9.92
N ARG A 318 16.44 -17.52 -9.74
CA ARG A 318 15.42 -17.24 -10.76
C ARG A 318 15.29 -15.74 -11.04
N ILE A 319 15.15 -14.92 -9.99
CA ILE A 319 15.04 -13.46 -10.14
C ILE A 319 16.27 -12.89 -10.86
N ALA A 320 17.47 -13.36 -10.54
CA ALA A 320 18.69 -12.89 -11.19
C ALA A 320 18.77 -13.31 -12.67
N ALA A 321 18.34 -14.53 -13.01
CA ALA A 321 18.25 -14.98 -14.39
C ALA A 321 17.25 -14.13 -15.20
N ASP A 322 16.06 -13.90 -14.67
CA ASP A 322 15.03 -13.09 -15.31
C ASP A 322 15.44 -11.60 -15.40
N LEU A 323 16.14 -11.06 -14.39
CA LEU A 323 16.65 -9.68 -14.43
C LEU A 323 17.81 -9.51 -15.42
N HIS A 324 18.63 -10.55 -15.63
CA HIS A 324 19.79 -10.48 -16.51
C HIS A 324 19.40 -10.08 -17.94
N SER A 325 18.29 -10.62 -18.47
CA SER A 325 17.78 -10.26 -19.80
C SER A 325 17.30 -8.81 -19.90
N HIS A 326 16.97 -8.17 -18.77
CA HIS A 326 16.45 -6.81 -18.73
C HIS A 326 17.53 -5.74 -18.52
N VAL A 327 18.75 -6.10 -18.09
CA VAL A 327 19.79 -5.13 -17.68
C VAL A 327 20.05 -4.05 -18.73
N GLY A 328 20.16 -4.43 -20.01
CA GLY A 328 20.41 -3.48 -21.10
C GLY A 328 19.28 -2.48 -21.36
N THR A 329 18.08 -2.73 -20.85
CA THR A 329 16.91 -1.84 -20.99
C THR A 329 16.59 -1.05 -19.72
N MET A 330 17.26 -1.35 -18.60
CA MET A 330 17.00 -0.68 -17.33
C MET A 330 17.56 0.74 -17.32
N THR A 331 16.86 1.62 -16.61
CA THR A 331 17.37 2.95 -16.30
C THR A 331 18.48 2.88 -15.24
N PRO A 332 19.39 3.88 -15.19
CA PRO A 332 20.42 3.98 -14.14
C PRO A 332 19.86 3.90 -12.70
N VAL A 333 18.66 4.42 -12.47
CA VAL A 333 17.96 4.37 -11.17
C VAL A 333 17.55 2.94 -10.83
N GLU A 334 17.01 2.19 -11.80
CA GLU A 334 16.59 0.80 -11.62
C GLU A 334 17.79 -0.12 -11.36
N VAL A 335 18.87 0.03 -12.13
CA VAL A 335 20.12 -0.74 -11.90
C VAL A 335 20.64 -0.49 -10.48
N THR A 336 20.66 0.76 -10.04
CA THR A 336 21.10 1.13 -8.69
C THR A 336 20.19 0.54 -7.60
N ARG A 337 18.85 0.53 -7.80
CA ARG A 337 17.91 -0.10 -6.87
C ARG A 337 18.09 -1.62 -6.83
N CYS A 338 18.35 -2.23 -7.97
CA CYS A 338 18.54 -3.67 -8.13
C CYS A 338 19.75 -4.14 -7.34
N ILE A 339 20.91 -3.57 -7.62
CA ILE A 339 22.17 -3.97 -7.01
C ILE A 339 22.17 -3.73 -5.49
N ARG A 340 21.58 -2.62 -5.03
CA ARG A 340 21.43 -2.34 -3.60
C ARG A 340 20.57 -3.39 -2.90
N SER A 341 19.53 -3.90 -3.56
CA SER A 341 18.64 -4.93 -3.01
C SER A 341 19.36 -6.28 -2.87
N PHE A 342 20.17 -6.68 -3.87
CA PHE A 342 21.04 -7.85 -3.77
C PHE A 342 22.12 -7.70 -2.70
N ALA A 343 22.70 -6.51 -2.55
CA ALA A 343 23.67 -6.22 -1.49
C ALA A 343 23.05 -6.30 -0.09
N LEU A 344 21.78 -5.92 0.09
CA LEU A 344 21.05 -6.13 1.35
C LEU A 344 20.88 -7.61 1.67
N LEU A 345 20.62 -8.43 0.66
CA LEU A 345 20.52 -9.89 0.77
C LEU A 345 21.85 -10.60 0.94
N LYS A 346 22.98 -9.90 0.78
CA LYS A 346 24.32 -10.50 0.74
C LYS A 346 24.41 -11.66 -0.26
N TRP A 347 23.69 -11.57 -1.38
CA TRP A 347 23.62 -12.62 -2.39
C TRP A 347 24.16 -12.11 -3.72
N LEU A 348 25.15 -12.83 -4.25
CA LEU A 348 25.90 -12.48 -5.46
C LEU A 348 25.56 -13.46 -6.59
N ASN A 349 25.24 -12.92 -7.76
CA ASN A 349 25.16 -13.67 -9.02
C ASN A 349 26.19 -13.08 -9.99
N LEU A 350 27.23 -13.84 -10.30
CA LEU A 350 28.34 -13.35 -11.12
C LEU A 350 27.88 -12.84 -12.50
N PRO A 351 27.05 -13.56 -13.28
CA PRO A 351 26.60 -13.08 -14.59
C PRO A 351 25.83 -11.75 -14.54
N LEU A 352 24.92 -11.60 -13.57
CA LEU A 352 24.16 -10.37 -13.39
C LEU A 352 25.06 -9.19 -12.99
N PHE A 353 26.00 -9.43 -12.07
CA PHE A 353 26.87 -8.38 -11.56
C PHE A 353 27.91 -7.92 -12.59
N GLU A 354 28.42 -8.83 -13.42
CA GLU A 354 29.27 -8.48 -14.57
C GLU A 354 28.48 -7.66 -15.60
N ALA A 355 27.24 -8.06 -15.91
CA ALA A 355 26.38 -7.28 -16.80
C ALA A 355 26.08 -5.87 -16.26
N ILE A 356 25.90 -5.72 -14.95
CA ILE A 356 25.72 -4.41 -14.30
C ILE A 356 27.00 -3.58 -14.35
N ALA A 357 28.17 -4.20 -14.18
CA ALA A 357 29.46 -3.51 -14.32
C ALA A 357 29.64 -2.99 -15.76
N GLN A 358 29.33 -3.81 -16.76
CA GLN A 358 29.35 -3.41 -18.17
C GLN A 358 28.34 -2.30 -18.45
N PHE A 359 27.11 -2.40 -17.95
CA PHE A 359 26.09 -1.36 -18.06
C PHE A 359 26.60 -0.02 -17.51
N ALA A 360 27.29 -0.05 -16.37
CA ALA A 360 27.82 1.16 -15.77
C ALA A 360 28.93 1.79 -16.64
N MET A 361 29.75 0.98 -17.31
CA MET A 361 30.74 1.46 -18.26
C MET A 361 30.09 2.14 -19.47
N ASP A 362 29.12 1.46 -20.07
CA ASP A 362 28.44 1.91 -21.28
C ASP A 362 27.65 3.22 -21.04
N ASN A 363 27.14 3.41 -19.81
CA ASN A 363 26.27 4.53 -19.44
C ASN A 363 26.93 5.52 -18.46
N THR A 364 28.27 5.58 -18.44
CA THR A 364 29.04 6.43 -17.49
C THR A 364 28.58 7.89 -17.47
N LYS A 365 28.22 8.45 -18.64
CA LYS A 365 27.79 9.86 -18.76
C LYS A 365 26.38 10.12 -18.20
N GLU A 366 25.54 9.10 -18.16
CA GLU A 366 24.16 9.19 -17.66
C GLU A 366 24.05 8.90 -16.17
N LEU A 367 25.05 8.20 -15.62
CA LEU A 367 25.13 7.86 -14.21
C LEU A 367 25.56 9.07 -13.37
N SER A 368 24.73 9.43 -12.40
CA SER A 368 25.13 10.38 -11.37
C SER A 368 26.19 9.77 -10.44
N VAL A 369 27.02 10.63 -9.85
CA VAL A 369 28.02 10.23 -8.84
C VAL A 369 27.39 9.41 -7.71
N THR A 370 26.17 9.77 -7.29
CA THR A 370 25.45 9.05 -6.22
C THR A 370 25.07 7.61 -6.60
N GLN A 371 24.77 7.37 -7.87
CA GLN A 371 24.47 6.04 -8.42
C GLN A 371 25.75 5.23 -8.54
N LEU A 372 26.83 5.79 -9.06
CA LEU A 372 28.15 5.14 -9.12
C LEU A 372 28.65 4.73 -7.73
N CYS A 373 28.59 5.64 -6.74
CA CYS A 373 28.94 5.31 -5.36
C CYS A 373 28.07 4.18 -4.80
N SER A 374 26.78 4.15 -5.14
CA SER A 374 25.87 3.08 -4.70
C SER A 374 26.22 1.74 -5.33
N ILE A 375 26.62 1.71 -6.60
CA ILE A 375 27.08 0.51 -7.31
C ILE A 375 28.37 0.00 -6.68
N ILE A 376 29.39 0.86 -6.55
CA ILE A 376 30.69 0.52 -5.95
C ILE A 376 30.52 0.01 -4.51
N LEU A 377 29.70 0.68 -3.70
CA LEU A 377 29.42 0.25 -2.33
C LEU A 377 28.73 -1.12 -2.29
N SER A 378 27.86 -1.41 -3.27
CA SER A 378 27.18 -2.69 -3.36
C SER A 378 28.14 -3.81 -3.79
N PHE A 379 29.05 -3.55 -4.73
CA PHE A 379 30.15 -4.45 -5.08
C PHE A 379 31.04 -4.75 -3.88
N ALA A 380 31.47 -3.72 -3.16
CA ALA A 380 32.29 -3.86 -1.96
C ALA A 380 31.59 -4.69 -0.87
N ARG A 381 30.29 -4.47 -0.64
CA ARG A 381 29.49 -5.26 0.33
C ARG A 381 29.42 -6.74 0.00
N LEU A 382 29.48 -7.09 -1.28
CA LEU A 382 29.42 -8.46 -1.78
C LEU A 382 30.81 -9.04 -2.08
N ASN A 383 31.88 -8.28 -1.82
CA ASN A 383 33.24 -8.59 -2.22
C ASN A 383 33.36 -8.96 -3.71
N PHE A 384 32.58 -8.29 -4.56
CA PHE A 384 32.62 -8.48 -6.01
C PHE A 384 33.62 -7.52 -6.64
N GLN A 385 34.41 -8.02 -7.57
CA GLN A 385 35.29 -7.25 -8.44
C GLN A 385 34.90 -7.54 -9.90
N PRO A 386 34.58 -6.51 -10.71
CA PRO A 386 34.34 -6.68 -12.14
C PRO A 386 35.55 -7.31 -12.84
N SER A 387 35.31 -8.10 -13.87
CA SER A 387 36.39 -8.73 -14.64
C SER A 387 37.28 -7.67 -15.31
N GLY A 388 36.68 -6.59 -15.83
CA GLY A 388 37.35 -5.38 -16.33
C GLY A 388 37.64 -4.34 -15.23
N SER A 389 38.16 -4.74 -14.08
CA SER A 389 38.32 -3.84 -12.92
C SER A 389 39.16 -2.59 -13.18
N GLU A 390 40.27 -2.70 -13.91
CA GLU A 390 41.13 -1.56 -14.26
C GLU A 390 40.36 -0.50 -15.05
N ASP A 391 39.66 -0.93 -16.11
CA ASP A 391 38.84 -0.02 -16.93
C ASP A 391 37.70 0.56 -16.09
N PHE A 392 37.02 -0.28 -15.29
CA PHE A 392 35.89 0.13 -14.45
C PHE A 392 36.25 1.21 -13.42
N TYR A 393 37.44 1.12 -12.81
CA TYR A 393 37.90 2.11 -11.81
C TYR A 393 38.62 3.32 -12.43
N SER A 394 38.90 3.30 -13.73
CA SER A 394 39.54 4.39 -14.47
C SER A 394 38.56 5.43 -15.04
N MET A 395 37.26 5.09 -15.07
CA MET A 395 36.16 5.98 -15.48
C MET A 395 35.95 7.13 -14.51
#